data_AF-A0A0M1J2D8-F1
#
_entry.id   AF-A0A0M1J2D8-F1
#
_cell.length_a   1.000
_cell.length_b   1.000
_cell.length_c   1.000
_cell.angle_alpha   90.00
_cell.angle_beta   90.00
_cell.angle_gamma   90.00
#
_symmetry.space_group_name_H-M   'P 1'
#
loop_
_entity.id
_entity.type
_entity.pdbx_description
1 polymer ?
#
loop_
_entity_poly.entity_id
_entity_poly.type
_entity_poly.pdbx_seq_one_letter_code
_entity_poly.pdbx_strand_id
1 'polypeptide(L)'
;MKIAESQAGIGHIVLFLVPSLALLSQTLTEWTQESSVPLRSFAVCSDTEVGKNKRKLTKAQQNEEAEEIAVLELQYPATTEPDKLAQAVLRSRNSQSMLVIFATYHSIEVVHAAQLEYGLGQFSLIICDEAHRTTGAIFADTAESHFTKVHNNEYLHASKRLYMTATPRVYGNTAKAKAEQDSVTLCSMDDEAIYGPDLHVLRFSKAVAQGLL
;
A
#
# COMPACT_ATOMS: atom_id res chain seq x y z
N MET A 1 -5.99 7.64 -9.34
CA MET A 1 -6.87 7.54 -8.14
C MET A 1 -7.54 8.88 -7.83
N LYS A 2 -8.74 9.13 -8.37
CA LYS A 2 -9.41 10.44 -8.22
C LYS A 2 -9.81 10.81 -6.79
N ILE A 3 -10.10 9.81 -5.95
CA ILE A 3 -10.41 10.06 -4.53
C ILE A 3 -9.22 10.63 -3.77
N ALA A 4 -7.99 10.15 -4.03
CA ALA A 4 -6.78 10.68 -3.42
C ALA A 4 -6.49 12.12 -3.86
N GLU A 5 -6.68 12.40 -5.16
CA GLU A 5 -6.49 13.72 -5.75
C GLU A 5 -7.43 14.77 -5.11
N SER A 6 -8.64 14.37 -4.74
CA SER A 6 -9.63 15.26 -4.08
C SER A 6 -9.52 15.32 -2.55
N GLN A 7 -9.18 14.21 -1.89
CA GLN A 7 -9.16 14.12 -0.42
C GLN A 7 -7.82 14.52 0.21
N ALA A 8 -6.71 14.30 -0.50
CA ALA A 8 -5.36 14.70 -0.10
C ALA A 8 -4.90 15.87 -0.96
N GLY A 9 -4.70 15.65 -2.26
CA GLY A 9 -4.33 16.70 -3.20
C GLY A 9 -2.89 17.22 -3.04
N ILE A 10 -2.61 18.34 -3.71
CA ILE A 10 -1.28 18.95 -3.79
C ILE A 10 -0.78 19.39 -2.41
N GLY A 11 0.52 19.19 -2.16
CA GLY A 11 1.17 19.57 -0.89
C GLY A 11 1.05 18.54 0.22
N HIS A 12 0.30 17.46 -0.01
CA HIS A 12 0.11 16.37 0.94
C HIS A 12 0.84 15.10 0.54
N ILE A 13 1.04 14.22 1.53
CA ILE A 13 1.68 12.91 1.35
C ILE A 13 0.60 11.83 1.46
N VAL A 14 0.56 10.95 0.46
CA VAL A 14 -0.30 9.77 0.40
C VAL A 14 0.56 8.52 0.44
N LEU A 15 0.13 7.50 1.18
CA LEU A 15 0.71 6.16 1.12
C LEU A 15 -0.27 5.23 0.41
N PHE A 16 0.20 4.48 -0.57
CA PHE A 16 -0.56 3.47 -1.28
C PHE A 16 0.06 2.10 -1.03
N LEU A 17 -0.66 1.24 -0.32
CA LEU A 17 -0.23 -0.11 0.06
C LEU A 17 -0.84 -1.16 -0.85
N VAL A 18 0.02 -2.05 -1.36
CA VAL A 18 -0.34 -3.16 -2.25
C VAL A 18 0.25 -4.48 -1.77
N PRO A 19 -0.34 -5.62 -2.16
CA PRO A 19 0.19 -6.93 -1.77
C PRO A 19 1.44 -7.40 -2.52
N SER A 20 1.71 -6.91 -3.72
CA SER A 20 2.76 -7.43 -4.61
C SER A 20 3.47 -6.33 -5.39
N LEU A 21 4.66 -6.63 -5.90
CA LEU A 21 5.42 -5.72 -6.76
C LEU A 21 4.74 -5.48 -8.10
N ALA A 22 4.14 -6.50 -8.72
CA ALA A 22 3.40 -6.35 -9.97
C ALA A 22 2.26 -5.32 -9.84
N LEU A 23 1.47 -5.39 -8.76
CA LEU A 23 0.41 -4.42 -8.49
C LEU A 23 0.95 -3.03 -8.15
N LEU A 24 2.12 -2.96 -7.50
CA LEU A 24 2.82 -1.70 -7.25
C LEU A 24 3.16 -1.00 -8.57
N SER A 25 3.85 -1.72 -9.46
CA SER A 25 4.30 -1.24 -10.77
C SER A 25 3.12 -0.82 -11.64
N GLN A 26 2.05 -1.64 -11.67
CA GLN A 26 0.81 -1.33 -12.37
C GLN A 26 0.16 -0.06 -11.83
N THR A 27 -0.09 0.02 -10.52
CA THR A 27 -0.76 1.16 -9.90
C THR A 27 0.04 2.44 -10.09
N LEU A 28 1.36 2.38 -9.91
CA LEU A 28 2.24 3.54 -10.09
C LEU A 28 2.19 4.04 -11.54
N THR A 29 2.24 3.14 -12.51
CA THR A 29 2.20 3.48 -13.95
C THR A 29 0.85 4.09 -14.33
N GLU A 30 -0.25 3.39 -14.03
CA GLU A 30 -1.60 3.82 -14.39
C GLU A 30 -1.97 5.13 -13.69
N TRP A 31 -1.69 5.26 -12.39
CA TRP A 31 -2.03 6.50 -11.70
C TRP A 31 -1.16 7.67 -12.18
N THR A 32 0.11 7.46 -12.49
CA THR A 32 0.94 8.54 -13.07
C THR A 32 0.39 9.01 -14.42
N GLN A 33 -0.10 8.08 -15.26
CA GLN A 33 -0.68 8.40 -16.57
C GLN A 33 -2.03 9.12 -16.47
N GLU A 34 -2.91 8.66 -15.57
CA GLU A 34 -4.30 9.12 -15.46
C GLU A 34 -4.52 10.24 -14.42
N SER A 35 -3.47 10.69 -13.73
CA SER A 35 -3.58 11.72 -12.71
C SER A 35 -3.92 13.08 -13.31
N SER A 36 -4.87 13.78 -12.71
CA SER A 36 -5.17 15.18 -13.07
C SER A 36 -4.32 16.18 -12.29
N VAL A 37 -3.61 15.73 -11.26
CA VAL A 37 -2.68 16.53 -10.46
C VAL A 37 -1.24 16.05 -10.67
N PRO A 38 -0.22 16.94 -10.64
CA PRO A 38 1.16 16.50 -10.70
C PRO A 38 1.52 15.59 -9.52
N LEU A 39 2.04 14.39 -9.82
CA LEU A 39 2.49 13.45 -8.80
C LEU A 39 4.01 13.45 -8.70
N ARG A 40 4.51 13.29 -7.48
CA ARG A 40 5.87 12.80 -7.24
C ARG A 40 5.80 11.48 -6.52
N SER A 41 6.21 10.44 -7.22
CA SER A 41 6.04 9.05 -6.80
C SER A 41 7.34 8.51 -6.21
N PHE A 42 7.22 7.73 -5.14
CA PHE A 42 8.30 6.97 -4.51
C PHE A 42 7.88 5.51 -4.42
N ALA A 43 8.80 4.58 -4.65
CA ALA A 43 8.54 3.15 -4.52
C ALA A 43 9.35 2.57 -3.35
N VAL A 44 8.69 1.80 -2.48
CA VAL A 44 9.30 1.12 -1.34
C VAL A 44 9.04 -0.37 -1.49
N CYS A 45 10.12 -1.12 -1.67
CA CYS A 45 10.08 -2.56 -1.89
C CYS A 45 10.95 -3.23 -0.83
N SER A 46 10.57 -4.41 -0.35
CA SER A 46 11.37 -5.21 0.58
C SER A 46 12.45 -6.01 -0.16
N ASP A 47 12.33 -6.15 -1.47
CA ASP A 47 13.24 -6.97 -2.25
C ASP A 47 14.44 -6.17 -2.77
N THR A 48 15.61 -6.47 -2.22
CA THR A 48 16.86 -5.77 -2.56
C THR A 48 17.32 -6.04 -4.00
N GLU A 49 16.74 -7.01 -4.70
CA GLU A 49 17.10 -7.37 -6.08
C GLU A 49 16.64 -6.32 -7.11
N VAL A 50 15.50 -5.65 -6.86
CA VAL A 50 14.93 -4.64 -7.77
C VAL A 50 15.88 -3.43 -7.93
N GLY A 51 16.59 -3.05 -6.87
CA GLY A 51 17.57 -1.95 -6.90
C GLY A 51 18.98 -2.37 -7.37
N LYS A 52 19.33 -3.65 -7.24
CA LYS A 52 20.68 -4.18 -7.54
C LYS A 52 20.88 -4.53 -9.01
N ASN A 53 19.81 -4.84 -9.75
CA ASN A 53 19.90 -5.23 -11.16
C ASN A 53 20.34 -4.09 -12.10
N LYS A 54 20.40 -2.83 -11.63
CA LYS A 54 21.08 -1.74 -12.38
C LYS A 54 22.60 -1.95 -12.51
N ARG A 55 23.24 -2.77 -11.67
CA ARG A 55 24.70 -2.97 -11.65
C ARG A 55 25.20 -4.28 -12.28
N LYS A 56 24.31 -5.16 -12.75
CA LYS A 56 24.69 -6.43 -13.38
C LYS A 56 24.10 -6.59 -14.78
N LEU A 57 24.26 -5.58 -15.62
CA LEU A 57 24.19 -5.76 -17.07
C LEU A 57 25.57 -6.12 -17.62
N THR A 58 26.05 -7.32 -17.28
CA THR A 58 27.03 -8.02 -18.11
C THR A 58 26.70 -9.51 -18.12
N LYS A 59 26.06 -9.92 -19.23
CA LYS A 59 26.12 -11.23 -19.90
C LYS A 59 26.07 -12.47 -18.99
N ALA A 60 24.91 -13.13 -18.93
CA ALA A 60 24.67 -14.43 -19.59
C ALA A 60 23.57 -15.20 -18.88
N GLN A 61 22.46 -15.41 -19.61
CA GLN A 61 21.54 -16.57 -19.52
C GLN A 61 20.96 -16.89 -18.15
N GLN A 62 19.69 -16.47 -17.90
CA GLN A 62 18.58 -17.40 -17.62
C GLN A 62 17.22 -16.67 -17.46
N ASN A 63 16.27 -17.03 -18.32
CA ASN A 63 14.84 -16.69 -18.36
C ASN A 63 14.47 -15.28 -18.86
N GLU A 64 14.38 -15.16 -20.18
CA GLU A 64 13.98 -13.93 -20.90
C GLU A 64 12.60 -13.39 -20.44
N GLU A 65 11.64 -14.22 -20.04
CA GLU A 65 10.32 -13.75 -19.56
C GLU A 65 10.31 -13.19 -18.12
N ALA A 66 11.23 -13.64 -17.24
CA ALA A 66 11.33 -13.15 -15.86
C ALA A 66 12.32 -11.97 -15.74
N GLU A 67 13.35 -11.96 -16.58
CA GLU A 67 14.34 -10.88 -16.68
C GLU A 67 13.78 -9.63 -17.36
N GLU A 68 12.86 -9.77 -18.32
CA GLU A 68 12.22 -8.63 -19.00
C GLU A 68 11.25 -7.87 -18.07
N ILE A 69 10.60 -8.58 -17.13
CA ILE A 69 9.77 -7.98 -16.06
C ILE A 69 10.64 -7.20 -15.06
N ALA A 70 11.81 -7.73 -14.68
CA ALA A 70 12.65 -7.14 -13.63
C ALA A 70 13.35 -5.83 -14.02
N VAL A 71 13.57 -5.56 -15.33
CA VAL A 71 14.32 -4.38 -15.80
C VAL A 71 13.40 -3.21 -16.21
N LEU A 72 12.13 -3.48 -16.52
CA LEU A 72 11.14 -2.47 -16.90
C LEU A 72 10.37 -1.87 -15.70
N GLU A 73 10.35 -2.53 -14.54
CA GLU A 73 9.22 -2.40 -13.61
C GLU A 73 9.14 -1.14 -12.73
N LEU A 74 10.18 -0.32 -12.58
CA LEU A 74 10.03 0.97 -11.89
C LEU A 74 10.86 2.08 -12.53
N GLN A 75 10.18 3.01 -13.19
CA GLN A 75 10.76 4.29 -13.67
C GLN A 75 11.33 5.15 -12.50
N TYR A 76 11.06 4.76 -11.25
CA TYR A 76 11.50 5.41 -10.02
C TYR A 76 12.37 4.43 -9.22
N PRO A 77 13.57 4.82 -8.75
CA PRO A 77 14.42 3.92 -7.98
C PRO A 77 13.71 3.49 -6.69
N ALA A 78 13.43 2.18 -6.56
CA ALA A 78 12.90 1.62 -5.32
C ALA A 78 13.92 1.77 -4.18
N THR A 79 13.46 2.15 -2.99
CA THR A 79 14.28 2.19 -1.78
C THR A 79 13.82 1.14 -0.78
N THR A 80 14.77 0.47 -0.14
CA THR A 80 14.56 -0.40 1.02
C THR A 80 14.99 0.31 2.32
N GLU A 81 15.51 1.54 2.21
CA GLU A 81 16.18 2.26 3.29
C GLU A 81 15.28 3.40 3.81
N PRO A 82 14.91 3.40 5.12
CA PRO A 82 14.00 4.39 5.68
C PRO A 82 14.51 5.83 5.65
N ASP A 83 15.81 6.03 5.87
CA ASP A 83 16.48 7.33 5.86
C ASP A 83 16.46 7.96 4.47
N LYS A 84 16.77 7.17 3.43
CA LYS A 84 16.74 7.59 2.03
C LYS A 84 15.31 7.94 1.60
N LEU A 85 14.32 7.15 2.04
CA LEU A 85 12.91 7.45 1.78
C LEU A 85 12.52 8.80 2.37
N ALA A 86 12.76 9.00 3.67
CA ALA A 86 12.42 10.24 4.35
C ALA A 86 13.11 11.45 3.71
N GLN A 87 14.43 11.37 3.46
CA GLN A 87 15.16 12.46 2.82
C GLN A 87 14.63 12.79 1.42
N ALA A 88 14.34 11.78 0.59
CA ALA A 88 13.86 11.99 -0.76
C ALA A 88 12.46 12.64 -0.78
N VAL A 89 11.57 12.21 0.11
CA VAL A 89 10.22 12.77 0.28
C VAL A 89 10.32 14.20 0.81
N LEU A 90 11.09 14.44 1.88
CA LEU A 90 11.25 15.77 2.49
C LEU A 90 11.83 16.80 1.51
N ARG A 91 12.85 16.40 0.72
CA ARG A 91 13.43 17.26 -0.34
C ARG A 91 12.46 17.53 -1.49
N SER A 92 11.49 16.65 -1.70
CA SER A 92 10.51 16.78 -2.77
C SER A 92 9.25 17.55 -2.38
N ARG A 93 9.06 17.84 -1.08
CA ARG A 93 7.92 18.63 -0.60
C ARG A 93 7.90 20.00 -1.29
N ASN A 94 6.77 20.29 -1.91
CA ASN A 94 6.50 21.57 -2.57
C ASN A 94 4.98 21.78 -2.62
N SER A 95 4.56 22.98 -3.03
CA SER A 95 3.14 23.35 -3.18
C SER A 95 2.60 23.13 -4.60
N GLN A 96 3.24 22.26 -5.39
CA GLN A 96 2.92 22.04 -6.82
C GLN A 96 2.58 20.60 -7.17
N SER A 97 2.89 19.64 -6.29
CA SER A 97 2.65 18.21 -6.52
C SER A 97 2.11 17.52 -5.26
N MET A 98 1.36 16.45 -5.48
CA MET A 98 1.04 15.49 -4.42
C MET A 98 2.16 14.46 -4.34
N LEU A 99 2.66 14.18 -3.13
CA LEU A 99 3.66 13.14 -2.92
C LEU A 99 2.95 11.81 -2.68
N VAL A 100 3.32 10.78 -3.43
CA VAL A 100 2.72 9.45 -3.30
C VAL A 100 3.82 8.42 -3.06
N ILE A 101 3.75 7.74 -1.92
CA ILE A 101 4.63 6.61 -1.60
C ILE A 101 3.85 5.33 -1.91
N PHE A 102 4.34 4.57 -2.87
CA PHE A 102 3.85 3.25 -3.22
C PHE A 102 4.69 2.22 -2.48
N ALA A 103 4.06 1.37 -1.68
CA ALA A 103 4.76 0.39 -0.88
C ALA A 103 4.02 -0.94 -0.88
N THR A 104 4.77 -2.03 -0.79
CA THR A 104 4.14 -3.32 -0.46
C THR A 104 3.81 -3.39 1.03
N TYR A 105 2.83 -4.20 1.44
CA TYR A 105 2.57 -4.43 2.87
C TYR A 105 3.81 -4.97 3.61
N HIS A 106 4.66 -5.77 2.96
CA HIS A 106 5.93 -6.25 3.54
C HIS A 106 6.93 -5.12 3.83
N SER A 107 6.79 -3.99 3.13
CA SER A 107 7.64 -2.81 3.31
C SER A 107 7.09 -1.83 4.35
N ILE A 108 6.00 -2.16 5.07
CA ILE A 108 5.38 -1.26 6.05
C ILE A 108 6.35 -0.85 7.17
N GLU A 109 7.31 -1.71 7.52
CA GLU A 109 8.33 -1.41 8.53
C GLU A 109 9.32 -0.34 8.07
N VAL A 110 9.67 -0.34 6.78
CA VAL A 110 10.53 0.71 6.20
C VAL A 110 9.80 2.06 6.25
N VAL A 111 8.51 2.07 5.96
CA VAL A 111 7.67 3.28 6.02
C VAL A 111 7.48 3.75 7.46
N HIS A 112 7.25 2.81 8.40
CA HIS A 112 7.17 3.09 9.83
C HIS A 112 8.46 3.72 10.35
N ALA A 113 9.62 3.12 10.10
CA ALA A 113 10.92 3.65 10.50
C ALA A 113 11.17 5.04 9.87
N ALA A 114 10.76 5.25 8.62
CA ALA A 114 10.88 6.57 7.98
C ALA A 114 10.04 7.64 8.70
N GLN A 115 8.84 7.31 9.18
CA GLN A 115 8.04 8.21 10.03
C GLN A 115 8.66 8.44 11.40
N LEU A 116 8.97 7.34 12.10
CA LEU A 116 9.36 7.36 13.51
C LEU A 116 10.78 7.94 13.72
N GLU A 117 11.75 7.48 12.93
CA GLU A 117 13.17 7.79 13.15
C GLU A 117 13.66 8.98 12.32
N TYR A 118 13.07 9.20 11.13
CA TYR A 118 13.59 10.18 10.15
C TYR A 118 12.61 11.32 9.83
N GLY A 119 11.48 11.40 10.53
CA GLY A 119 10.57 12.54 10.44
C GLY A 119 9.86 12.68 9.08
N LEU A 120 9.58 11.57 8.38
CA LEU A 120 8.82 11.55 7.13
C LEU A 120 7.48 12.31 7.25
N GLY A 121 6.91 12.36 8.46
CA GLY A 121 5.68 13.06 8.81
C GLY A 121 4.43 12.21 8.59
N GLN A 122 3.30 12.71 9.07
CA GLN A 122 2.01 12.03 9.00
C GLN A 122 1.47 11.98 7.56
N PHE A 123 0.83 10.86 7.20
CA PHE A 123 0.11 10.73 5.92
C PHE A 123 -1.25 11.41 5.99
N SER A 124 -1.58 12.17 4.95
CA SER A 124 -2.93 12.73 4.79
C SER A 124 -3.97 11.64 4.51
N LEU A 125 -3.56 10.63 3.75
CA LEU A 125 -4.38 9.49 3.35
C LEU A 125 -3.49 8.26 3.20
N ILE A 126 -3.92 7.14 3.75
CA ILE A 126 -3.39 5.82 3.43
C ILE A 126 -4.45 5.07 2.62
N ILE A 127 -4.06 4.47 1.51
CA ILE A 127 -4.90 3.62 0.68
C ILE A 127 -4.39 2.19 0.83
N CYS A 128 -5.29 1.29 1.21
CA CYS A 128 -5.02 -0.12 1.43
C CYS A 128 -5.71 -0.91 0.32
N ASP A 129 -4.96 -1.22 -0.73
CA ASP A 129 -5.45 -2.06 -1.82
C ASP A 129 -5.43 -3.55 -1.41
N GLU A 130 -6.32 -4.32 -2.04
CA GLU A 130 -6.60 -5.71 -1.66
C GLU A 130 -6.82 -5.89 -0.15
N ALA A 131 -7.64 -5.00 0.42
CA ALA A 131 -7.85 -4.90 1.87
C ALA A 131 -8.34 -6.20 2.52
N HIS A 132 -8.93 -7.13 1.76
CA HIS A 132 -9.27 -8.46 2.29
C HIS A 132 -8.05 -9.23 2.81
N ARG A 133 -6.85 -8.91 2.36
CA ARG A 133 -5.58 -9.48 2.85
C ARG A 133 -5.10 -8.90 4.17
N THR A 134 -5.68 -7.78 4.61
CA THR A 134 -5.40 -7.15 5.91
C THR A 134 -6.21 -7.77 7.05
N THR A 135 -7.06 -8.74 6.72
CA THR A 135 -7.83 -9.53 7.68
C THR A 135 -7.00 -10.64 8.29
N GLY A 136 -7.52 -11.26 9.36
CA GLY A 136 -6.86 -12.35 10.06
C GLY A 136 -6.51 -12.00 11.49
N ALA A 137 -5.80 -12.89 12.14
CA ALA A 137 -5.45 -12.74 13.54
C ALA A 137 -4.22 -11.84 13.70
N ILE A 138 -4.30 -10.87 14.60
CA ILE A 138 -3.15 -10.07 15.02
C ILE A 138 -2.34 -10.94 15.99
N PHE A 139 -1.41 -11.72 15.45
CA PHE A 139 -0.38 -12.36 16.24
C PHE A 139 0.82 -11.41 16.36
N ALA A 140 1.34 -11.22 17.56
CA ALA A 140 2.40 -10.26 17.83
C ALA A 140 3.74 -10.58 17.12
N ASP A 141 3.91 -11.77 16.53
CA ASP A 141 5.24 -12.28 16.15
C ASP A 141 5.28 -13.13 14.85
N THR A 142 4.35 -12.93 13.91
CA THR A 142 4.34 -13.69 12.62
C THR A 142 4.34 -12.77 11.40
N ALA A 143 4.71 -13.30 10.24
CA ALA A 143 4.67 -12.59 8.95
C ALA A 143 3.26 -12.06 8.55
N GLU A 144 2.19 -12.64 9.13
CA GLU A 144 0.82 -12.12 9.01
C GLU A 144 0.66 -10.73 9.68
N SER A 145 1.58 -10.34 10.56
CA SER A 145 1.59 -9.02 11.20
C SER A 145 1.78 -7.88 10.21
N HIS A 146 2.50 -8.06 9.09
CA HIS A 146 2.74 -6.97 8.14
C HIS A 146 1.44 -6.44 7.52
N PHE A 147 0.49 -7.33 7.26
CA PHE A 147 -0.80 -6.97 6.67
C PHE A 147 -1.76 -6.34 7.68
N THR A 148 -1.64 -6.64 8.98
CA THR A 148 -2.51 -6.12 10.03
C THR A 148 -1.95 -4.85 10.70
N LYS A 149 -0.63 -4.64 10.68
CA LYS A 149 0.04 -3.41 11.19
C LYS A 149 -0.52 -2.13 10.60
N VAL A 150 -1.11 -2.19 9.40
CA VAL A 150 -1.76 -1.05 8.76
C VAL A 150 -2.95 -0.52 9.57
N HIS A 151 -3.59 -1.29 10.44
CA HIS A 151 -4.72 -0.80 11.23
C HIS A 151 -4.30 0.08 12.41
N ASN A 152 -3.05 -0.04 12.87
CA ASN A 152 -2.58 0.67 14.04
C ASN A 152 -2.11 2.09 13.68
N ASN A 153 -2.85 3.10 14.16
CA ASN A 153 -2.51 4.50 13.91
C ASN A 153 -1.33 5.02 14.73
N GLU A 154 -0.95 4.37 15.82
CA GLU A 154 0.30 4.64 16.56
C GLU A 154 1.51 4.02 15.85
N TYR A 155 1.29 2.95 15.09
CA TYR A 155 2.34 2.35 14.28
C TYR A 155 2.55 3.14 12.98
N LEU A 156 1.48 3.51 12.27
CA LEU A 156 1.58 4.20 10.99
C LEU A 156 0.67 5.42 11.02
N HIS A 157 1.23 6.61 11.19
CA HIS A 157 0.43 7.79 11.47
C HIS A 157 -0.28 8.31 10.21
N ALA A 158 -1.61 8.41 10.25
CA ALA A 158 -2.40 8.99 9.17
C ALA A 158 -3.64 9.76 9.65
N SER A 159 -4.09 10.72 8.84
CA SER A 159 -5.35 11.44 9.08
C SER A 159 -6.58 10.63 8.63
N LYS A 160 -6.44 9.88 7.54
CA LYS A 160 -7.52 9.07 6.95
C LYS A 160 -6.95 7.77 6.39
N ARG A 161 -7.77 6.71 6.37
CA ARG A 161 -7.47 5.44 5.73
C ARG A 161 -8.63 5.05 4.82
N LEU A 162 -8.32 4.57 3.63
CA LEU A 162 -9.27 4.03 2.67
C LEU A 162 -8.92 2.58 2.39
N TYR A 163 -9.86 1.67 2.65
CA TYR A 163 -9.72 0.26 2.36
C TYR A 163 -10.48 -0.09 1.08
N MET A 164 -9.81 -0.75 0.14
CA MET A 164 -10.36 -1.09 -1.16
C MET A 164 -10.24 -2.59 -1.39
N THR A 165 -11.34 -3.23 -1.81
CA THR A 165 -11.31 -4.61 -2.27
C THR A 165 -12.56 -4.97 -3.06
N ALA A 166 -12.44 -5.94 -3.96
CA ALA A 166 -13.58 -6.57 -4.63
C ALA A 166 -14.19 -7.73 -3.82
N THR A 167 -13.41 -8.33 -2.91
CA THR A 167 -13.77 -9.59 -2.22
C THR A 167 -13.63 -9.43 -0.70
N PRO A 168 -14.55 -8.70 -0.04
CA PRO A 168 -14.45 -8.47 1.39
C PRO A 168 -14.51 -9.78 2.18
N ARG A 169 -13.64 -9.92 3.19
CA ARG A 169 -13.56 -11.12 4.02
C ARG A 169 -14.15 -10.86 5.40
N VAL A 170 -15.25 -11.55 5.69
CA VAL A 170 -16.02 -11.43 6.94
C VAL A 170 -16.02 -12.79 7.66
N TYR A 171 -15.72 -12.78 8.95
CA TYR A 171 -15.70 -13.98 9.78
C TYR A 171 -17.02 -14.15 10.54
N GLY A 172 -17.54 -15.39 10.59
CA GLY A 172 -18.75 -15.71 11.34
C GLY A 172 -18.55 -15.67 12.86
N ASN A 173 -19.65 -15.57 13.60
CA ASN A 173 -19.65 -15.41 15.06
C ASN A 173 -18.83 -16.49 15.80
N THR A 174 -18.88 -17.74 15.33
CA THR A 174 -18.10 -18.84 15.93
C THR A 174 -16.59 -18.60 15.84
N ALA A 175 -16.10 -18.05 14.73
CA ALA A 175 -14.68 -17.75 14.55
C ALA A 175 -14.26 -16.56 15.42
N LYS A 176 -15.10 -15.52 15.51
CA LYS A 176 -14.87 -14.37 16.39
C LYS A 176 -14.83 -14.77 17.87
N ALA A 177 -15.79 -15.59 18.32
CA ALA A 177 -15.83 -16.08 19.70
C ALA A 177 -14.62 -16.96 20.06
N LYS A 178 -14.14 -17.78 19.12
CA LYS A 178 -12.92 -18.58 19.34
C LYS A 178 -11.68 -17.69 19.47
N ALA A 179 -11.54 -16.69 18.61
CA ALA A 179 -10.42 -15.75 18.70
C ALA A 179 -10.42 -15.00 20.04
N GLU A 180 -11.59 -14.56 20.52
CA GLU A 180 -11.73 -13.94 21.84
C GLU A 180 -11.34 -14.88 22.99
N GLN A 181 -11.74 -16.15 22.93
CA GLN A 181 -11.32 -17.17 23.91
C GLN A 181 -9.80 -17.38 23.93
N ASP A 182 -9.18 -17.39 22.75
CA ASP A 182 -7.73 -17.55 22.59
C ASP A 182 -6.95 -16.23 22.82
N SER A 183 -7.63 -15.13 23.22
CA SER A 183 -7.08 -13.78 23.39
C SER A 183 -6.37 -13.24 22.13
N VAL A 184 -6.91 -13.59 20.97
CA VAL A 184 -6.44 -13.19 19.65
C VAL A 184 -7.39 -12.16 19.06
N THR A 185 -6.87 -10.99 18.68
CA THR A 185 -7.67 -10.00 17.94
C THR A 185 -7.84 -10.45 16.49
N LEU A 186 -9.08 -10.71 16.06
CA LEU A 186 -9.41 -11.11 14.69
C LEU A 186 -9.93 -9.92 13.89
N CYS A 187 -9.17 -9.47 12.90
CA CYS A 187 -9.60 -8.43 11.95
C CYS A 187 -10.59 -9.01 10.94
N SER A 188 -11.81 -8.46 10.92
CA SER A 188 -12.89 -8.81 9.99
C SER A 188 -13.38 -7.54 9.30
N MET A 189 -13.68 -7.58 8.00
CA MET A 189 -14.03 -6.37 7.25
C MET A 189 -15.40 -5.76 7.60
N ASP A 190 -16.21 -6.45 8.41
CA ASP A 190 -17.45 -5.91 8.97
C ASP A 190 -17.23 -5.15 10.29
N ASP A 191 -15.99 -5.04 10.76
CA ASP A 191 -15.63 -4.23 11.92
C ASP A 191 -15.34 -2.78 11.51
N GLU A 192 -16.34 -1.91 11.68
CA GLU A 192 -16.23 -0.48 11.37
C GLU A 192 -15.20 0.25 12.26
N ALA A 193 -14.82 -0.28 13.42
CA ALA A 193 -13.78 0.33 14.24
C ALA A 193 -12.38 0.17 13.60
N ILE A 194 -12.20 -0.87 12.78
CA ILE A 194 -10.95 -1.15 12.07
C ILE A 194 -10.98 -0.60 10.64
N TYR A 195 -12.06 -0.89 9.90
CA TYR A 195 -12.15 -0.61 8.47
C TYR A 195 -12.94 0.67 8.14
N GLY A 196 -13.68 1.21 9.10
CA GLY A 196 -14.66 2.26 8.85
C GLY A 196 -15.92 1.73 8.13
N PRO A 197 -16.91 2.61 7.89
CA PRO A 197 -18.11 2.26 7.16
C PRO A 197 -17.85 2.10 5.66
N ASP A 198 -18.71 1.36 4.97
CA ASP A 198 -18.71 1.26 3.52
C ASP A 198 -18.95 2.63 2.86
N LEU A 199 -17.91 3.17 2.20
CA LEU A 199 -18.03 4.42 1.46
C LEU A 199 -18.79 4.23 0.13
N HIS A 200 -18.52 3.13 -0.57
CA HIS A 200 -19.16 2.80 -1.84
C HIS A 200 -19.07 1.30 -2.13
N VAL A 201 -20.18 0.70 -2.58
CA VAL A 201 -20.24 -0.72 -2.96
C VAL A 201 -20.85 -0.88 -4.34
N LEU A 202 -20.06 -1.38 -5.29
CA LEU A 202 -20.51 -1.82 -6.60
C LEU A 202 -20.45 -3.34 -6.68
N ARG A 203 -21.61 -4.00 -6.53
CA ARG A 203 -21.70 -5.46 -6.60
C ARG A 203 -21.59 -5.94 -8.05
N PHE A 204 -21.02 -7.13 -8.25
CA PHE A 204 -20.92 -7.77 -9.57
C PHE A 204 -22.26 -7.81 -10.32
N SER A 205 -23.35 -8.23 -9.67
CA SER A 205 -24.68 -8.27 -10.28
C SER A 205 -25.19 -6.89 -10.73
N LYS A 206 -24.85 -5.84 -9.97
CA LYS A 206 -25.20 -4.45 -10.31
C LYS A 206 -24.36 -3.95 -11.49
N ALA A 207 -23.07 -4.29 -11.53
CA ALA A 207 -22.19 -3.93 -12.64
C ALA A 207 -22.65 -4.57 -13.97
N VAL A 208 -22.99 -5.87 -13.95
CA VAL A 208 -23.56 -6.57 -15.12
C VAL A 208 -24.89 -5.95 -15.56
N ALA A 209 -25.80 -5.67 -14.62
CA ALA A 209 -27.09 -5.05 -14.95
C ALA A 209 -26.95 -3.64 -15.57
N GLN A 210 -25.81 -2.97 -15.33
CA GLN A 210 -25.49 -1.65 -15.88
C GLN A 210 -24.63 -1.71 -17.15
N GLY A 211 -24.25 -2.91 -17.63
CA GLY A 211 -23.39 -3.08 -18.80
C GLY A 211 -21.95 -2.61 -18.59
N LEU A 212 -21.47 -2.65 -17.35
CA LEU A 212 -20.10 -2.27 -16.98
C LEU A 212 -19.11 -3.44 -17.03
N LEU A 213 -19.62 -4.68 -17.12
CA LEU A 213 -18.90 -5.96 -17.18
C LEU A 213 -19.61 -6.93 -18.14
#